data_AF-A0A6J6ZNG0-F1
#
_entry.id   AF-A0A6J6ZNG0-F1
#
_cell.length_a   1.000
_cell.length_b   1.000
_cell.length_c   1.000
_cell.angle_alpha   90.00
_cell.angle_beta   90.00
_cell.angle_gamma   90.00
#
_symmetry.space_group_name_H-M   'P 1'
#
loop_
_entity.id
_entity.type
_entity.pdbx_description
1 polymer ?
#
loop_
_entity_poly.entity_id
_entity_poly.type
_entity_poly.pdbx_seq_one_letter_code
_entity_poly.pdbx_strand_id
1 'polypeptide(L)'
;MRQFIEWTAEELGMTLRWEGEGVNEVGYWNDKPTVKIDPRYFRPTEVETLLGDPSKAKQILGWVPEITAQEMCAEMVASDLAQAKQHALLKQHGYSVNVSVE
;
A
#
# COMPACT_ATOMS: atom_id res chain seq x y z
N MET A 1 3.73 -1.53 8.46
CA MET A 1 3.29 -2.16 7.21
C MET A 1 1.79 -2.48 7.21
N ARG A 2 1.27 -3.28 8.15
CA ARG A 2 -0.17 -3.60 8.26
C ARG A 2 -1.10 -2.40 8.10
N GLN A 3 -0.84 -1.34 8.86
CA GLN A 3 -1.65 -0.13 8.83
C GLN A 3 -1.71 0.52 7.43
N PHE A 4 -0.62 0.49 6.66
CA PHE A 4 -0.61 1.04 5.30
C PHE A 4 -1.50 0.20 4.36
N ILE A 5 -1.47 -1.14 4.51
CA ILE A 5 -2.35 -2.05 3.76
C ILE A 5 -3.82 -1.79 4.10
N GLU A 6 -4.13 -1.53 5.38
CA GLU A 6 -5.48 -1.22 5.83
C GLU A 6 -5.99 0.10 5.24
N TRP A 7 -5.18 1.17 5.26
CA TRP A 7 -5.52 2.44 4.61
C TRP A 7 -5.74 2.26 3.11
N THR A 8 -4.84 1.55 2.41
CA THR A 8 -5.01 1.26 0.99
C THR A 8 -6.31 0.51 0.69
N ALA A 9 -6.65 -0.49 1.52
CA ALA A 9 -7.86 -1.26 1.33
C ALA A 9 -9.11 -0.42 1.59
N GLU A 10 -9.11 0.42 2.63
CA GLU A 10 -10.20 1.33 2.94
C GLU A 10 -10.48 2.32 1.79
N GLU A 11 -9.43 2.92 1.21
CA GLU A 11 -9.54 3.81 0.03
C GLU A 11 -10.14 3.10 -1.20
N LEU A 12 -9.98 1.78 -1.30
CA LEU A 12 -10.59 0.95 -2.34
C LEU A 12 -11.99 0.43 -1.98
N GLY A 13 -12.53 0.80 -0.81
CA GLY A 13 -13.79 0.26 -0.29
C GLY A 13 -13.71 -1.22 0.10
N MET A 14 -12.51 -1.69 0.44
CA MET A 14 -12.22 -3.08 0.79
C MET A 14 -11.97 -3.20 2.30
N THR A 15 -12.94 -3.73 3.04
CA THR A 15 -12.73 -4.07 4.46
C THR A 15 -12.01 -5.39 4.57
N LEU A 16 -10.80 -5.39 5.13
CA LEU A 16 -10.00 -6.58 5.35
C LEU A 16 -10.28 -7.22 6.72
N ARG A 17 -10.36 -8.55 6.74
CA ARG A 17 -10.35 -9.38 7.95
C ARG A 17 -9.05 -10.17 7.99
N TRP A 18 -8.33 -10.09 9.10
CA TRP A 18 -7.06 -10.79 9.29
C TRP A 18 -7.26 -12.06 10.10
N GLU A 19 -6.65 -13.17 9.66
CA GLU A 19 -6.62 -14.44 10.39
C GLU A 19 -5.26 -15.11 10.31
N GLY A 20 -4.90 -15.84 11.36
CA GLY A 20 -3.59 -16.48 11.50
C GLY A 20 -2.58 -15.59 12.20
N GLU A 21 -1.32 -16.00 12.19
CA GLU A 21 -0.23 -15.30 12.85
C GLU A 21 1.10 -15.53 12.11
N GLY A 22 2.04 -14.59 12.27
CA GLY A 22 3.36 -14.65 11.64
C GLY A 22 3.25 -14.87 10.14
N VAL A 23 4.04 -15.80 9.59
CA VAL A 23 4.05 -16.12 8.15
C VAL A 23 2.75 -16.76 7.65
N ASN A 24 1.91 -17.29 8.55
CA ASN A 24 0.65 -17.93 8.20
C ASN A 24 -0.53 -16.93 8.23
N GLU A 25 -0.28 -15.67 8.54
CA GLU A 25 -1.31 -14.65 8.58
C GLU A 25 -1.78 -14.26 7.17
N VAL A 26 -3.10 -14.12 7.01
CA VAL A 26 -3.76 -13.82 5.74
C VAL A 26 -4.79 -12.71 5.93
N GLY A 27 -4.79 -11.76 5.00
CA GLY A 27 -5.82 -10.73 4.88
C GLY A 27 -6.89 -11.13 3.88
N TYR A 28 -8.13 -11.25 4.34
CA TYR A 28 -9.30 -11.64 3.55
C TYR A 28 -10.18 -10.42 3.22
N TRP A 29 -10.61 -10.34 1.98
CA TRP A 29 -11.68 -9.43 1.56
C TRP A 29 -12.84 -10.28 1.02
N ASN A 30 -14.03 -10.18 1.60
CA ASN A 30 -15.20 -11.01 1.24
C ASN A 30 -14.85 -12.51 1.18
N ASP A 31 -14.21 -13.02 2.23
CA ASP A 31 -13.73 -14.40 2.37
C ASP A 31 -12.71 -14.86 1.31
N LYS A 32 -12.26 -13.95 0.44
CA LYS A 32 -11.20 -14.20 -0.54
C LYS A 32 -9.84 -13.78 0.01
N PRO A 33 -8.85 -14.68 0.05
CA PRO A 33 -7.50 -14.31 0.49
C PRO A 33 -6.90 -13.32 -0.51
N THR A 34 -6.64 -12.11 -0.04
CA THR A 34 -6.17 -10.98 -0.87
C THR A 34 -4.74 -10.58 -0.50
N VAL A 35 -4.35 -10.73 0.76
CA VAL A 35 -2.98 -10.47 1.24
C VAL A 35 -2.42 -11.72 1.89
N LYS A 36 -1.19 -12.11 1.54
CA LYS A 36 -0.45 -13.20 2.16
C LYS A 36 0.98 -12.77 2.45
N ILE A 37 1.57 -13.35 3.47
CA ILE A 37 2.98 -13.11 3.82
C ILE A 37 3.84 -14.18 3.14
N ASP A 38 4.83 -13.73 2.39
CA ASP A 38 5.81 -14.61 1.77
C ASP A 38 7.20 -14.34 2.37
N PRO A 39 7.82 -15.33 3.05
CA PRO A 39 9.13 -15.18 3.67
C PRO A 39 10.24 -14.75 2.71
N ARG A 40 10.07 -14.92 1.39
CA ARG A 40 11.03 -14.45 0.38
C ARG A 40 11.25 -12.93 0.41
N TYR A 41 10.28 -12.15 0.92
CA TYR A 41 10.42 -10.71 1.07
C TYR A 41 11.06 -10.28 2.39
N PHE A 42 11.39 -11.22 3.30
CA PHE A 42 12.05 -10.89 4.56
C PHE A 42 13.53 -10.61 4.33
N ARG A 43 14.04 -9.59 5.02
CA ARG A 43 15.46 -9.25 4.96
C ARG A 43 16.24 -10.08 5.99
N PRO A 44 17.48 -10.52 5.69
CA PRO A 44 18.32 -11.22 6.66
C PRO A 44 18.59 -10.43 7.96
N THR A 45 18.43 -9.11 7.90
CA THR A 45 18.51 -8.21 9.04
C THR A 45 17.41 -7.20 8.89
N GLU A 46 16.48 -7.18 9.84
CA GLU A 46 15.30 -6.33 9.80
C GLU A 46 15.52 -5.06 10.64
N VAL A 47 14.87 -3.98 10.24
CA VAL A 47 14.81 -2.74 11.03
C VAL A 47 13.36 -2.56 11.48
N GLU A 48 13.09 -2.91 12.73
CA GLU A 48 11.73 -2.97 13.28
C GLU A 48 11.00 -1.62 13.27
N THR A 49 11.71 -0.52 13.51
CA THR A 49 11.09 0.81 13.58
C THR A 49 12.08 1.90 13.18
N LEU A 50 11.58 2.87 12.43
CA LEU A 50 12.26 4.12 12.11
C LEU A 50 11.37 5.28 12.52
N LEU A 51 11.89 6.17 13.37
CA LEU A 51 11.21 7.38 13.80
C LEU A 51 12.20 8.55 13.77
N GLY A 52 12.01 9.46 12.83
CA GLY A 52 12.85 10.65 12.69
C GLY A 52 12.31 11.83 13.51
N ASP A 53 13.23 12.60 14.11
CA ASP A 53 12.91 13.90 14.73
C ASP A 53 13.38 15.05 13.81
N PRO A 54 12.46 15.74 13.11
CA PRO A 54 12.80 16.84 12.23
C PRO A 54 12.89 18.20 12.94
N SER A 55 12.94 18.25 14.28
CA SER A 55 12.92 19.51 15.05
C SER A 55 13.98 20.52 14.60
N LYS A 56 15.19 20.04 14.26
CA LYS A 56 16.26 20.91 13.75
C LYS A 56 15.92 21.53 12.39
N ALA A 57 15.35 20.75 11.47
CA ALA A 57 14.93 21.24 10.16
C ALA A 57 13.80 22.26 10.30
N LYS A 58 12.84 22.02 11.19
CA LYS A 58 11.78 22.97 11.51
C LYS A 58 12.32 24.30 12.04
N GLN A 59 13.27 24.26 12.97
CA GLN A 59 13.85 25.47 13.57
C GLN A 59 14.67 26.30 12.59
N ILE A 60 15.52 25.65 11.78
CA ILE A 60 16.48 26.34 10.91
C ILE A 60 15.86 26.70 9.55
N LEU A 61 15.01 25.82 9.02
CA LEU A 61 14.49 25.93 7.66
C LEU A 61 12.99 26.27 7.62
N GLY A 62 12.31 26.29 8.77
CA GLY A 62 10.85 26.38 8.80
C GLY A 62 10.14 25.13 8.26
N TRP A 63 10.88 24.04 8.04
CA TRP A 63 10.36 22.85 7.37
C TRP A 63 9.30 22.14 8.21
N VAL A 64 8.16 21.86 7.60
CA VAL A 64 7.07 21.06 8.14
C VAL A 64 6.47 20.20 7.01
N PRO A 65 6.08 18.94 7.26
CA PRO A 65 5.39 18.15 6.24
C PRO A 65 4.03 18.79 5.91
N GLU A 66 3.75 18.93 4.62
CA GLU A 66 2.48 19.51 4.14
C GLU A 66 1.37 18.48 4.01
N ILE A 67 1.74 17.19 3.90
CA ILE A 67 0.81 16.07 3.82
C ILE A 67 1.14 15.01 4.86
N THR A 68 0.10 14.31 5.30
CA THR A 68 0.18 13.15 6.18
C THR A 68 0.47 11.86 5.40
N ALA A 69 0.88 10.81 6.09
CA ALA A 69 1.08 9.49 5.48
C ALA A 69 -0.23 8.91 4.90
N GLN A 70 -1.38 9.25 5.49
CA GLN A 70 -2.70 8.82 5.02
C GLN A 70 -3.09 9.53 3.73
N GLU A 71 -2.89 10.85 3.63
CA GLU A 71 -3.13 11.61 2.40
C GLU A 71 -2.23 11.13 1.26
N MET A 72 -0.95 10.87 1.55
CA MET A 72 -0.03 10.26 0.59
C MET A 72 -0.53 8.89 0.12
N CYS A 73 -1.02 8.04 1.04
CA CYS A 73 -1.58 6.73 0.69
C CYS A 73 -2.81 6.87 -0.23
N ALA A 74 -3.73 7.79 0.08
CA ALA A 74 -4.91 8.05 -0.74
C ALA A 74 -4.54 8.54 -2.16
N GLU A 75 -3.55 9.43 -2.27
CA GLU A 75 -3.04 9.90 -3.57
C GLU A 75 -2.47 8.74 -4.41
N MET A 76 -1.65 7.88 -3.78
CA MET A 76 -1.08 6.70 -4.43
C MET A 76 -2.17 5.76 -4.96
N VAL A 77 -3.17 5.43 -4.12
CA VAL A 77 -4.29 4.55 -4.50
C VAL A 77 -5.11 5.14 -5.64
N ALA A 78 -5.41 6.43 -5.59
CA ALA A 78 -6.17 7.11 -6.65
C ALA A 78 -5.44 7.03 -8.00
N SER A 79 -4.11 7.23 -7.99
CA SER A 79 -3.26 7.14 -9.19
C SER A 79 -3.27 5.72 -9.77
N ASP A 80 -2.99 4.70 -8.95
CA ASP A 80 -2.94 3.31 -9.42
C ASP A 80 -4.31 2.82 -9.90
N LEU A 81 -5.40 3.21 -9.21
CA LEU A 81 -6.75 2.87 -9.64
C LEU A 81 -7.10 3.52 -10.99
N ALA A 82 -6.68 4.77 -11.23
CA ALA A 82 -6.88 5.43 -12.51
C ALA A 82 -6.16 4.69 -13.65
N GLN A 83 -4.90 4.29 -13.44
CA GLN A 83 -4.13 3.51 -14.41
C GLN A 83 -4.78 2.14 -14.66
N ALA A 84 -5.21 1.44 -13.60
CA ALA A 84 -5.90 0.16 -13.71
C ALA A 84 -7.21 0.26 -14.52
N LYS A 85 -7.99 1.34 -14.32
CA LYS A 85 -9.22 1.62 -15.10
C LYS A 85 -8.91 1.86 -16.57
N GLN A 86 -7.85 2.60 -16.89
CA GLN A 86 -7.40 2.81 -18.28
C GLN A 86 -7.03 1.48 -18.95
N HIS A 87 -6.27 0.63 -18.26
CA HIS A 87 -5.91 -0.70 -18.75
C HIS A 87 -7.14 -1.59 -18.97
N ALA A 88 -8.11 -1.58 -18.04
CA ALA A 88 -9.35 -2.34 -18.17
C ALA A 88 -10.17 -1.87 -19.39
N LEU A 89 -10.27 -0.56 -19.61
CA LEU A 89 -10.97 0.02 -20.75
C LEU A 89 -10.35 -0.41 -22.09
N LEU A 90 -9.03 -0.33 -22.23
CA LEU A 90 -8.31 -0.74 -23.43
C LEU A 90 -8.52 -2.24 -23.73
N LYS A 91 -8.40 -3.09 -22.71
CA LYS A 91 -8.67 -4.53 -22.83
C LYS A 91 -10.11 -4.81 -23.27
N GLN A 92 -11.09 -4.11 -22.72
CA GLN A 92 -12.50 -4.25 -23.08
C GLN A 92 -12.75 -3.93 -24.58
N HIS A 93 -11.94 -3.06 -25.17
CA HIS A 93 -12.03 -2.68 -26.59
C HIS A 93 -11.06 -3.46 -27.49
N GLY A 94 -10.47 -4.57 -27.00
CA GLY A 94 -9.64 -5.47 -27.80
C GLY A 94 -8.20 -5.03 -27.99
N TYR A 95 -7.74 -3.99 -27.30
CA TYR A 95 -6.34 -3.58 -27.33
C TYR A 95 -5.49 -4.43 -26.38
N SER A 96 -4.30 -4.82 -26.83
CA SER A 96 -3.31 -5.47 -25.96
C SER A 96 -2.72 -4.43 -25.01
N VAL A 97 -2.69 -4.76 -23.72
CA VAL A 97 -2.08 -3.94 -22.68
C VAL A 97 -1.02 -4.79 -21.99
N ASN A 98 0.25 -4.39 -22.11
CA ASN A 98 1.35 -5.03 -21.39
C ASN A 98 1.35 -4.50 -19.96
N VAL A 99 1.04 -5.38 -19.01
CA VAL A 99 1.18 -5.09 -17.57
C VAL A 99 2.36 -5.92 -17.09
N SER A 100 3.39 -5.26 -16.57
CA SER A 100 4.52 -5.94 -15.95
C SER A 100 4.05 -6.68 -14.70
N VAL A 101 4.57 -7.88 -14.49
CA VAL A 101 4.36 -8.65 -13.27
C VAL A 101 5.70 -8.67 -12.53
N GLU A 102 5.70 -8.20 -11.29
CA GLU A 102 6.87 -8.21 -10.39
C GLU A 102 7.00 -9.55 -9.65
#